data_AF-A0A1H6MKK5-F1
#
_entry.id   AF-A0A1H6MKK5-F1
#
_cell.length_a   1.000
_cell.length_b   1.000
_cell.length_c   1.000
_cell.angle_alpha   90.00
_cell.angle_beta   90.00
_cell.angle_gamma   90.00
#
_symmetry.space_group_name_H-M   'P 1'
#
loop_
_entity.id
_entity.type
_entity.pdbx_description
1 polymer ?
#
loop_
_entity_poly.entity_id
_entity_poly.type
_entity_poly.pdbx_seq_one_letter_code
_entity_poly.pdbx_strand_id
1 'polypeptide(L)'
;MTPSLPRDIRTLAASLAVAMMMLAALTSHAAAQQPCTTDPLAQYAEMRFTLADVARRGLRGRHYYEITFRTSFDGVIVPDAQRAKYPEKMTFVLQHQFERLNVTADRFSVNLWFKGIKSRVTVPFNAVIYFVDPSVNDRREFDVGTPARACDRPQSG
;
A
#
# COMPACT_ATOMS: atom_id res chain seq x y z
N MET A 1 -70.78 -2.27 -34.85
CA MET A 1 -70.33 -0.95 -35.33
C MET A 1 -69.22 -0.46 -34.40
N THR A 2 -67.97 -0.57 -34.81
CA THR A 2 -66.89 0.28 -34.27
C THR A 2 -66.90 1.59 -35.06
N PRO A 3 -66.77 2.72 -34.35
CA PRO A 3 -65.82 3.74 -34.79
C PRO A 3 -65.02 4.24 -33.56
N SER A 4 -63.72 3.97 -33.52
CA SER A 4 -62.64 4.79 -34.07
C SER A 4 -62.03 5.71 -33.00
N LEU A 5 -60.82 5.34 -32.59
CA LEU A 5 -59.88 6.15 -31.85
C LEU A 5 -59.39 7.32 -32.72
N PRO A 6 -59.18 8.53 -32.17
CA PRO A 6 -58.12 9.39 -32.63
C PRO A 6 -56.89 9.29 -31.73
N ARG A 7 -55.75 9.21 -32.42
CA ARG A 7 -54.36 9.20 -31.97
C ARG A 7 -54.04 10.52 -31.26
N ASP A 8 -53.18 10.45 -30.23
CA ASP A 8 -51.92 11.21 -30.22
C ASP A 8 -51.05 10.82 -29.01
N ILE A 9 -50.12 9.86 -29.24
CA ILE A 9 -49.05 9.48 -28.30
C ILE A 9 -47.69 9.87 -28.92
N ARG A 10 -47.61 11.03 -29.55
CA ARG A 10 -46.38 11.48 -30.25
C ARG A 10 -45.73 12.75 -29.70
N THR A 11 -46.21 13.28 -28.58
CA THR A 11 -45.64 14.49 -27.96
C THR A 11 -44.97 14.21 -26.61
N LEU A 12 -44.38 13.02 -26.43
CA LEU A 12 -43.61 12.67 -25.22
C LEU A 12 -42.24 12.05 -25.53
N ALA A 13 -41.77 12.11 -26.78
CA ALA A 13 -40.47 11.56 -27.16
C ALA A 13 -39.34 12.61 -27.23
N ALA A 14 -39.66 13.91 -27.22
CA ALA A 14 -38.65 14.96 -27.41
C ALA A 14 -38.04 15.52 -26.11
N SER A 15 -38.56 15.16 -24.93
CA SER A 15 -38.12 15.76 -23.65
C SER A 15 -37.26 14.86 -22.75
N LEU A 16 -37.00 13.60 -23.11
CA LEU A 16 -36.18 12.69 -22.28
C LEU A 16 -34.74 12.48 -22.78
N ALA A 17 -34.46 12.68 -24.07
CA ALA A 17 -33.11 12.49 -24.61
C ALA A 17 -32.14 13.61 -24.21
N VAL A 18 -32.61 14.85 -24.09
CA VAL A 18 -31.78 16.01 -23.69
C VAL A 18 -31.44 15.95 -22.19
N ALA A 19 -32.33 15.41 -21.35
CA ALA A 19 -32.10 15.27 -19.92
C ALA A 19 -31.11 14.14 -19.57
N MET A 20 -31.05 13.06 -20.37
CA MET A 20 -30.09 11.97 -20.12
C MET A 20 -28.67 12.25 -20.63
N MET A 21 -28.48 13.16 -21.60
CA MET A 21 -27.13 13.52 -22.08
C MET A 21 -26.38 14.50 -21.16
N MET A 22 -27.07 15.22 -20.26
CA MET A 22 -26.43 16.08 -19.25
C MET A 22 -25.96 15.32 -18.00
N LEU A 23 -26.38 14.08 -17.79
CA LEU A 23 -26.02 13.31 -16.59
C LEU A 23 -24.67 12.58 -16.68
N ALA A 24 -23.96 12.70 -17.80
CA ALA A 24 -22.64 12.08 -18.00
C ALA A 24 -21.45 13.08 -17.91
N ALA A 25 -21.70 14.37 -17.65
CA ALA A 25 -20.68 15.40 -17.53
C ALA A 25 -20.24 15.68 -16.07
N LEU A 26 -20.50 14.75 -15.15
CA LEU A 26 -19.84 14.72 -13.83
C LEU A 26 -18.66 13.73 -13.82
N THR A 27 -18.05 13.52 -14.97
CA THR A 27 -16.71 12.96 -15.07
C THR A 27 -15.72 13.96 -14.44
N SER A 28 -15.29 13.62 -13.22
CA SER A 28 -13.96 13.86 -12.66
C SER A 28 -13.47 15.30 -12.56
N HIS A 29 -13.45 15.89 -11.35
CA HIS A 29 -12.39 16.82 -10.90
C HIS A 29 -12.25 16.85 -9.36
N ALA A 30 -12.33 15.71 -8.70
CA ALA A 30 -11.70 15.59 -7.38
C ALA A 30 -10.37 14.86 -7.59
N ALA A 31 -9.37 15.59 -8.10
CA ALA A 31 -8.07 15.51 -7.47
C ALA A 31 -8.28 15.95 -6.01
N ALA A 32 -8.86 15.06 -5.20
CA ALA A 32 -8.89 15.22 -3.76
C ALA A 32 -7.41 15.34 -3.41
N GLN A 33 -7.00 16.56 -3.09
CA GLN A 33 -5.68 16.86 -2.60
C GLN A 33 -5.40 15.83 -1.51
N GLN A 34 -4.55 14.85 -1.80
CA GLN A 34 -4.04 13.95 -0.75
C GLN A 34 -3.53 14.87 0.36
N PRO A 35 -3.90 14.63 1.64
CA PRO A 35 -3.46 15.46 2.74
C PRO A 35 -1.94 15.52 2.70
N CYS A 36 -1.40 16.70 2.39
CA CYS A 36 0.02 16.86 2.22
C CYS A 36 0.69 16.66 3.59
N THR A 37 1.80 15.93 3.60
CA THR A 37 2.47 15.49 4.83
C THR A 37 3.93 15.95 4.80
N THR A 38 4.48 16.24 5.98
CA THR A 38 5.92 16.53 6.14
C THR A 38 6.74 15.27 6.41
N ASP A 39 6.10 14.13 6.70
CA ASP A 39 6.79 12.85 6.87
C ASP A 39 6.96 12.16 5.50
N PRO A 40 8.19 12.03 4.96
CA PRO A 40 8.43 11.37 3.68
C PRO A 40 8.09 9.87 3.70
N LEU A 41 7.90 9.27 4.87
CA LEU A 41 7.51 7.87 5.06
C LEU A 41 6.08 7.70 5.57
N ALA A 42 5.23 8.73 5.44
CA ALA A 42 3.85 8.69 5.91
C ALA A 42 3.04 7.51 5.34
N GLN A 43 3.31 7.11 4.08
CA GLN A 43 2.65 5.96 3.46
C GLN A 43 2.92 4.64 4.21
N TYR A 44 4.02 4.55 4.95
CA TYR A 44 4.41 3.36 5.72
C TYR A 44 3.95 3.40 7.19
N ALA A 45 3.24 4.45 7.63
CA ALA A 45 2.91 4.69 9.04
C ALA A 45 2.23 3.51 9.73
N GLU A 46 1.27 2.86 9.06
CA GLU A 46 0.56 1.71 9.62
C GLU A 46 1.49 0.51 9.79
N MET A 47 2.29 0.16 8.78
CA MET A 47 3.28 -0.92 8.91
C MET A 47 4.30 -0.61 10.02
N ARG A 48 4.79 0.63 10.10
CA ARG A 48 5.73 1.09 11.15
C ARG A 48 5.13 0.85 12.53
N PHE A 49 3.88 1.26 12.73
CA PHE A 49 3.15 1.07 13.97
C PHE A 49 2.97 -0.41 14.31
N THR A 50 2.51 -1.22 13.34
CA THR A 50 2.30 -2.66 13.51
C THR A 50 3.59 -3.38 13.89
N LEU A 51 4.68 -3.16 13.15
CA LEU A 51 5.97 -3.78 13.47
C LEU A 51 6.52 -3.31 14.82
N ALA A 52 6.30 -2.05 15.21
CA ALA A 52 6.69 -1.55 16.52
C ALA A 52 5.88 -2.19 17.65
N ASP A 53 4.58 -2.46 17.44
CA ASP A 53 3.78 -3.20 18.42
C ASP A 53 4.23 -4.66 18.54
N VAL A 54 4.51 -5.32 17.42
CA VAL A 54 5.08 -6.69 17.39
C VAL A 54 6.43 -6.74 18.10
N ALA A 55 7.30 -5.74 17.91
CA ALA A 55 8.59 -5.67 18.59
C ALA A 55 8.45 -5.58 20.11
N ARG A 56 7.41 -4.89 20.61
CA ARG A 56 7.18 -4.69 22.05
C ARG A 56 6.39 -5.82 22.71
N ARG A 57 5.39 -6.36 22.03
CA ARG A 57 4.38 -7.26 22.61
C ARG A 57 4.39 -8.66 22.00
N GLY A 58 5.18 -8.88 20.95
CA GLY A 58 5.09 -10.08 20.11
C GLY A 58 3.90 -10.06 19.16
N LEU A 59 3.75 -11.13 18.39
CA LEU A 59 2.59 -11.33 17.52
C LEU A 59 1.34 -11.58 18.35
N ARG A 60 0.20 -11.03 17.93
CA ARG A 60 -1.10 -11.25 18.59
C ARG A 60 -1.80 -12.44 17.95
N GLY A 61 -2.40 -13.31 18.76
CA GLY A 61 -3.22 -14.42 18.27
C GLY A 61 -2.51 -15.26 17.19
N ARG A 62 -3.14 -15.38 16.03
CA ARG A 62 -2.64 -16.15 14.88
C ARG A 62 -2.02 -15.26 13.78
N HIS A 63 -1.85 -13.97 14.05
CA HIS A 63 -1.31 -13.03 13.07
C HIS A 63 0.14 -13.37 12.71
N TYR A 64 0.45 -13.24 11.43
CA TYR A 64 1.80 -13.30 10.89
C TYR A 64 1.87 -12.37 9.69
N TYR A 65 3.07 -11.89 9.38
CA TYR A 65 3.26 -10.89 8.32
C TYR A 65 4.22 -11.40 7.26
N GLU A 66 3.82 -11.29 6.00
CA GLU A 66 4.72 -11.48 4.86
C GLU A 66 5.21 -10.11 4.39
N ILE A 67 6.54 -9.94 4.33
CA ILE A 67 7.16 -8.68 3.96
C ILE A 67 8.06 -8.92 2.76
N THR A 68 7.71 -8.30 1.64
CA THR A 68 8.51 -8.35 0.41
C THR A 68 9.17 -7.00 0.18
N PHE A 69 10.47 -6.99 -0.08
CA PHE A 69 11.26 -5.77 -0.30
C PHE A 69 12.23 -5.96 -1.47
N ARG A 70 12.69 -4.85 -2.04
CA ARG A 70 13.70 -4.84 -3.11
C ARG A 70 15.07 -5.13 -2.49
N THR A 71 15.66 -6.27 -2.79
CA THR A 71 16.92 -6.72 -2.17
C THR A 71 18.07 -5.80 -2.52
N SER A 72 18.07 -5.25 -3.74
CA SER A 72 19.10 -4.36 -4.27
C SER A 72 18.96 -2.89 -3.85
N PHE A 73 17.95 -2.54 -3.04
CA PHE A 73 17.74 -1.15 -2.62
C PHE A 73 18.81 -0.69 -1.63
N ASP A 74 19.24 0.56 -1.75
CA ASP A 74 20.28 1.15 -0.89
C ASP A 74 19.89 1.11 0.58
N GLY A 75 20.81 0.63 1.42
CA GLY A 75 20.59 0.46 2.85
C GLY A 75 19.92 -0.87 3.25
N VAL A 76 19.53 -1.72 2.29
CA VAL A 76 19.13 -3.11 2.57
C VAL A 76 20.35 -3.96 2.89
N ILE A 77 20.35 -4.57 4.08
CA ILE A 77 21.40 -5.50 4.52
C ILE A 77 20.77 -6.88 4.68
N VAL A 78 21.24 -7.82 3.86
CA VAL A 78 20.94 -9.26 3.92
C VAL A 78 22.26 -10.01 3.70
N PRO A 79 22.38 -11.28 4.14
CA PRO A 79 23.61 -12.02 3.88
C PRO A 79 23.80 -12.31 2.39
N ASP A 80 25.06 -12.42 1.96
CA ASP A 80 25.42 -12.48 0.54
C ASP A 80 24.80 -13.67 -0.19
N ALA A 81 24.68 -14.82 0.49
CA ALA A 81 24.03 -15.99 -0.08
C ALA A 81 22.55 -15.72 -0.43
N GLN A 82 21.84 -14.95 0.39
CA GLN A 82 20.45 -14.56 0.15
C GLN A 82 20.38 -13.50 -0.94
N ARG A 83 21.30 -12.54 -0.95
CA ARG A 83 21.39 -11.52 -2.01
C ARG A 83 21.63 -12.16 -3.37
N ALA A 84 22.57 -13.11 -3.47
CA ALA A 84 22.87 -13.82 -4.70
C ALA A 84 21.69 -14.69 -5.17
N LYS A 85 20.97 -15.31 -4.23
CA LYS A 85 19.81 -16.16 -4.54
C LYS A 85 18.56 -15.35 -4.91
N TYR A 86 18.38 -14.17 -4.33
CA TYR A 86 17.20 -13.31 -4.47
C TYR A 86 17.60 -11.87 -4.84
N PRO A 87 18.20 -11.65 -6.03
CA PRO A 87 18.86 -10.39 -6.36
C PRO A 87 17.89 -9.21 -6.51
N GLU A 88 16.67 -9.45 -6.98
CA GLU A 88 15.69 -8.39 -7.23
C GLU A 88 14.82 -8.09 -6.01
N LYS A 89 14.19 -9.13 -5.48
CA LYS A 89 13.25 -9.03 -4.35
C LYS A 89 13.37 -10.24 -3.46
N MET A 90 13.18 -10.01 -2.17
CA MET A 90 13.19 -11.05 -1.15
C MET A 90 11.95 -10.90 -0.28
N THR A 91 11.38 -12.04 0.11
CA THR A 91 10.26 -12.10 1.03
C THR A 91 10.69 -12.89 2.26
N PHE A 92 10.41 -12.37 3.45
CA PHE A 92 10.45 -13.16 4.67
C PHE A 92 9.10 -13.11 5.37
N VAL A 93 8.88 -14.09 6.25
CA VAL A 93 7.69 -14.21 7.06
C VAL A 93 8.04 -13.96 8.51
N LEU A 94 7.37 -13.01 9.15
CA LEU A 94 7.42 -12.84 10.60
C LEU A 94 6.40 -13.78 11.22
N GLN A 95 6.85 -15.00 11.49
CA GLN A 95 6.08 -16.04 12.15
C GLN A 95 7.02 -16.94 12.95
N HIS A 96 6.65 -17.27 14.20
CA HIS A 96 7.24 -18.27 15.12
C HIS A 96 8.76 -18.22 15.41
N GLN A 97 9.61 -17.88 14.45
CA GLN A 97 11.08 -17.97 14.50
C GLN A 97 11.71 -16.67 13.98
N PHE A 98 11.54 -15.60 14.74
CA PHE A 98 12.30 -14.36 14.57
C PHE A 98 12.77 -13.86 15.94
N GLU A 99 13.89 -13.14 15.94
CA GLU A 99 14.45 -12.56 17.15
C GLU A 99 14.82 -11.10 16.93
N ARG A 100 14.85 -10.33 18.01
CA ARG A 100 15.37 -8.95 18.03
C ARG A 100 14.80 -8.08 16.89
N LEU A 101 13.49 -8.16 16.68
CA LEU A 101 12.81 -7.19 15.83
C LEU A 101 12.99 -5.80 16.45
N ASN A 102 13.67 -4.93 15.72
CA ASN A 102 13.92 -3.55 16.12
C ASN A 102 13.39 -2.62 15.03
N VAL A 103 12.61 -1.62 15.44
CA VAL A 103 11.97 -0.67 14.53
C VAL A 103 12.45 0.73 14.89
N THR A 104 12.87 1.47 13.87
CA THR A 104 13.34 2.86 14.01
C THR A 104 12.50 3.77 13.12
N ALA A 105 12.87 5.04 13.00
CA ALA A 105 12.11 6.00 12.22
C ALA A 105 12.04 5.63 10.73
N ASP A 106 13.13 5.11 10.14
CA ASP A 106 13.30 4.94 8.70
C ASP A 106 13.48 3.48 8.24
N ARG A 107 13.74 2.56 9.17
CA ARG A 107 13.99 1.15 8.88
C ARG A 107 13.55 0.23 10.01
N PHE A 108 13.53 -1.07 9.71
CA PHE A 108 13.48 -2.12 10.71
C PHE A 108 14.61 -3.14 10.49
N SER A 109 14.95 -3.87 11.54
CA SER A 109 15.90 -4.99 11.48
C SER A 109 15.39 -6.17 12.29
N VAL A 110 15.69 -7.39 11.84
CA VAL A 110 15.26 -8.62 12.48
C VAL A 110 16.33 -9.70 12.32
N ASN A 111 16.49 -10.56 13.32
CA ASN A 111 17.29 -11.77 13.20
C ASN A 111 16.41 -12.92 12.70
N LEU A 112 16.83 -13.56 11.62
CA LEU A 112 16.18 -14.70 10.99
C LEU A 112 17.18 -15.85 10.87
N TRP A 113 16.68 -17.06 10.62
CA TRP A 113 17.51 -18.24 10.37
C TRP A 113 17.50 -18.59 8.89
N PHE A 114 18.68 -18.68 8.31
CA PHE A 114 18.86 -19.15 6.95
C PHE A 114 19.66 -20.45 6.98
N LYS A 115 19.03 -21.57 6.60
CA LYS A 115 19.65 -22.91 6.69
C LYS A 115 20.24 -23.18 8.10
N GLY A 116 19.52 -22.78 9.14
CA GLY A 116 19.96 -22.92 10.54
C GLY A 116 20.96 -21.86 11.03
N ILE A 117 21.49 -21.00 10.15
CA ILE A 117 22.42 -19.92 10.53
C ILE A 117 21.62 -18.65 10.84
N LYS A 118 21.71 -18.17 12.09
CA LYS A 118 21.10 -16.90 12.49
C LYS A 118 21.82 -15.73 11.84
N SER A 119 21.09 -14.90 11.12
CA SER A 119 21.61 -13.70 10.46
C SER A 119 20.66 -12.52 10.62
N ARG A 120 21.22 -11.32 10.65
CA ARG A 120 20.44 -10.08 10.69
C ARG A 120 20.03 -9.65 9.28
N VAL A 121 18.77 -9.26 9.14
CA VAL A 121 18.22 -8.56 7.98
C VAL A 121 17.85 -7.15 8.40
N THR A 122 18.25 -6.13 7.63
CA THR A 122 17.88 -4.72 7.85
C THR A 122 17.25 -4.19 6.57
N VAL A 123 16.08 -3.56 6.69
CA VAL A 123 15.27 -3.12 5.56
C VAL A 123 14.77 -1.69 5.84
N PRO A 124 15.18 -0.70 5.04
CA PRO A 124 14.54 0.61 5.00
C PRO A 124 13.07 0.49 4.61
N PHE A 125 12.18 1.31 5.19
CA PHE A 125 10.75 1.24 4.86
C PHE A 125 10.48 1.53 3.38
N ASN A 126 11.24 2.46 2.80
CA ASN A 126 11.18 2.79 1.39
C ASN A 126 11.67 1.69 0.45
N ALA A 127 12.26 0.60 0.97
CA ALA A 127 12.61 -0.59 0.19
C ALA A 127 11.47 -1.63 0.10
N VAL A 128 10.43 -1.49 0.94
CA VAL A 128 9.31 -2.45 1.01
C VAL A 128 8.42 -2.31 -0.21
N ILE A 129 8.07 -3.44 -0.82
CA ILE A 129 7.16 -3.57 -1.96
C ILE A 129 5.78 -4.03 -1.46
N TYR A 130 5.73 -5.09 -0.66
CA TYR A 130 4.49 -5.65 -0.10
C TYR A 130 4.58 -5.84 1.40
N PHE A 131 3.50 -5.51 2.10
CA PHE A 131 3.24 -5.89 3.49
C PHE A 131 1.86 -6.56 3.56
N VAL A 132 1.82 -7.82 3.98
CA VAL A 132 0.61 -8.64 3.95
C VAL A 132 0.35 -9.24 5.33
N ASP A 133 -0.91 -9.17 5.77
CA ASP A 133 -1.44 -9.95 6.89
C ASP A 133 -2.48 -10.96 6.36
N PRO A 134 -2.07 -12.21 6.10
CA PRO A 134 -2.99 -13.21 5.57
C PRO A 134 -4.10 -13.62 6.55
N SER A 135 -3.97 -13.30 7.85
CA SER A 135 -4.98 -13.70 8.85
C SER A 135 -6.28 -12.93 8.69
N VAL A 136 -6.23 -11.79 8.00
CA VAL A 136 -7.39 -10.93 7.71
C VAL A 136 -7.52 -10.62 6.21
N ASN A 137 -6.76 -11.30 5.36
CA ASN A 137 -6.67 -11.05 3.91
C ASN A 137 -6.33 -9.59 3.55
N ASP A 138 -5.51 -8.92 4.38
CA ASP A 138 -5.05 -7.56 4.10
C ASP A 138 -3.71 -7.58 3.36
N ARG A 139 -3.61 -6.78 2.29
CA ARG A 139 -2.40 -6.61 1.49
C ARG A 139 -2.22 -5.14 1.18
N ARG A 140 -1.03 -4.64 1.49
CA ARG A 140 -0.59 -3.31 1.10
C ARG A 140 0.60 -3.39 0.15
N GLU A 141 0.51 -2.61 -0.91
CA GLU A 141 1.57 -2.41 -1.90
C GLU A 141 2.11 -0.98 -1.78
N PHE A 142 3.40 -0.81 -1.99
CA PHE A 142 4.07 0.48 -1.87
C PHE A 142 4.92 0.80 -3.10
N ASP A 143 4.96 2.08 -3.45
CA ASP A 143 5.88 2.61 -4.46
C ASP A 143 7.27 2.76 -3.86
N VAL A 144 8.16 1.80 -4.17
CA VAL A 144 9.54 1.75 -3.67
C VAL A 144 10.31 3.04 -4.00
N GLY A 145 11.00 3.59 -3.01
CA GLY A 145 11.84 4.78 -3.18
C GLY A 145 11.08 6.10 -3.41
N THR A 146 9.74 6.06 -3.48
CA THR A 146 8.93 7.26 -3.67
C THR A 146 8.58 7.82 -2.29
N PRO A 147 9.05 9.02 -1.92
CA PRO A 147 8.64 9.66 -0.68
C PRO A 147 7.16 10.09 -0.78
N ALA A 148 6.50 10.19 0.37
CA ALA A 148 5.19 10.81 0.44
C ALA A 148 5.26 12.22 -0.15
N ARG A 149 4.23 12.62 -0.92
CA ARG A 149 4.15 13.96 -1.51
C ARG A 149 4.21 15.00 -0.40
N ALA A 150 5.30 15.77 -0.39
CA ALA A 150 5.47 16.90 0.50
C ALA A 150 4.46 17.99 0.14
N CYS A 151 4.06 18.80 1.12
CA CYS A 151 3.36 20.04 0.82
C CYS A 151 4.28 20.94 -0.01
N ASP A 152 3.90 21.27 -1.24
CA ASP A 152 4.55 22.36 -1.98
C ASP A 152 4.29 23.66 -1.22
N ARG A 153 5.26 24.10 -0.42
CA ARG A 153 5.26 25.47 0.09
C ARG A 153 5.58 26.37 -1.12
N PRO A 154 4.77 27.39 -1.45
CA PRO A 154 5.19 28.37 -2.44
C PRO A 154 6.52 28.96 -1.96
N GLN A 155 7.56 28.82 -2.79
CA GLN A 155 8.85 29.44 -2.53
C GLN A 155 8.66 30.95 -2.68
N SER A 156 8.43 31.65 -1.57
CA SER A 156 8.45 33.11 -1.54
C SER A 156 9.89 33.55 -1.79
N GLY A 157 10.15 33.98 -3.03
CA GLY A 157 11.27 34.85 -3.39
C GLY A 157 11.01 36.29 -2.97
#